data_AF-A0A4Y2MVY9-F1
#
_entry.id   AF-A0A4Y2MVY9-F1
#
_cell.length_a   1.000
_cell.length_b   1.000
_cell.length_c   1.000
_cell.angle_alpha   90.00
_cell.angle_beta   90.00
_cell.angle_gamma   90.00
#
_symmetry.space_group_name_H-M   'P 1'
#
loop_
_entity.id
_entity.type
_entity.pdbx_description
1 polymer ?
#
loop_
_entity_poly.entity_id
_entity_poly.type
_entity_poly.pdbx_seq_one_letter_code
_entity_poly.pdbx_strand_id
1 'polypeptide(L)'
;MEKRFSCTVTLYIENAFNSIYWSQIKQLLSKYRLPYMLSRILKNFLKDRTVLLTSGNTRMSNQGVQQGSSSGPALWLFIIIELLEETSNRFGAYDEIKIQVNADDIVVM
;
A
#
# COMPACT_ATOMS: atom_id res chain seq x y z
N MET A 1 -38.75 -19.48 -0.19
CA MET A 1 -37.33 -19.08 -0.23
C MET A 1 -37.26 -17.63 -0.66
N GLU A 2 -36.71 -16.74 0.17
CA GLU A 2 -36.44 -15.35 -0.24
C GLU A 2 -35.29 -15.30 -1.24
N LYS A 3 -35.43 -14.49 -2.30
CA LYS A 3 -34.33 -14.21 -3.23
C LYS A 3 -33.35 -13.27 -2.55
N ARG A 4 -32.09 -13.68 -2.47
CA ARG A 4 -30.97 -12.82 -2.09
C ARG A 4 -30.23 -12.38 -3.35
N PHE A 5 -29.92 -11.10 -3.43
CA PHE A 5 -29.11 -10.53 -4.50
C PHE A 5 -27.72 -10.23 -3.95
N SER A 6 -26.68 -10.54 -4.72
CA SER A 6 -25.30 -10.18 -4.42
C SER A 6 -24.82 -9.18 -5.45
N CYS A 7 -23.99 -8.23 -5.03
CA CYS A 7 -23.29 -7.31 -5.89
C CYS A 7 -21.78 -7.51 -5.68
N THR A 8 -20.98 -7.28 -6.71
CA THR A 8 -19.52 -7.29 -6.58
C THR A 8 -18.96 -6.04 -7.23
N VAL A 9 -18.10 -5.34 -6.49
CA VAL A 9 -17.40 -4.16 -6.95
C VAL A 9 -15.91 -4.47 -6.98
N THR A 10 -15.30 -4.33 -8.15
CA THR A 10 -13.86 -4.47 -8.35
C THR A 10 -13.23 -3.10 -8.54
N LEU A 11 -12.20 -2.79 -7.75
CA LEU A 11 -11.42 -1.56 -7.83
C LEU A 11 -9.98 -1.92 -8.17
N TYR A 12 -9.36 -1.09 -9.02
CA TYR A 12 -7.97 -1.23 -9.42
C TYR A 12 -7.22 0.06 -9.10
N ILE A 13 -6.12 -0.02 -8.36
CA ILE A 13 -5.29 1.14 -8.08
C ILE A 13 -4.31 1.35 -9.24
N GLU A 14 -4.63 2.33 -10.08
CA GLU A 14 -3.73 2.70 -11.17
C GLU A 14 -2.35 3.12 -10.63
N ASN A 15 -1.31 2.53 -11.21
CA ASN A 15 0.07 2.90 -10.95
C ASN A 15 0.49 2.76 -9.47
N ALA A 16 -0.11 1.80 -8.75
CA ALA A 16 0.05 1.51 -7.33
C ALA A 16 1.49 1.66 -6.81
N PHE A 17 2.44 0.92 -7.38
CA PHE A 17 3.82 0.98 -6.89
C PHE A 17 4.48 2.35 -7.09
N ASN A 18 4.07 3.16 -8.06
CA ASN A 18 4.69 4.47 -8.30
C ASN A 18 3.99 5.61 -7.54
N SER A 19 2.78 5.38 -7.01
CA SER A 19 1.94 6.41 -6.41
C SER A 19 2.08 6.54 -4.88
N ILE A 20 2.76 5.60 -4.20
CA ILE A 20 2.90 5.67 -2.73
C ILE A 20 3.86 6.78 -2.30
N TYR A 21 3.43 7.66 -1.39
CA TYR A 21 4.35 8.61 -0.76
C TYR A 21 5.16 7.98 0.38
N TRP A 22 6.46 8.26 0.42
CA TRP A 22 7.31 7.73 1.50
C TRP A 22 6.99 8.31 2.87
N SER A 23 6.37 9.49 2.93
CA SER A 23 5.84 10.05 4.17
C SER A 23 4.77 9.14 4.79
N GLN A 24 3.86 8.60 3.97
CA GLN A 24 2.82 7.67 4.42
C GLN A 24 3.45 6.39 4.95
N ILE A 25 4.40 5.80 4.21
CA ILE A 25 5.12 4.62 4.69
C ILE A 25 5.76 4.91 6.05
N LYS A 26 6.49 6.02 6.19
CA LYS A 26 7.16 6.41 7.45
C LYS A 26 6.17 6.58 8.62
N GLN A 27 4.97 7.09 8.36
CA GLN A 27 3.90 7.18 9.35
C GLN A 27 3.43 5.77 9.75
N LEU A 28 3.18 4.87 8.79
CA LEU A 28 2.79 3.49 9.06
C LEU A 28 3.86 2.71 9.84
N LEU A 29 5.15 2.90 9.53
CA LEU A 29 6.23 2.27 10.31
C LEU A 29 6.17 2.66 11.80
N SER A 30 5.65 3.86 12.09
CA SER A 30 5.49 4.38 13.44
C SER A 30 4.17 3.89 14.07
N LYS A 31 3.07 3.89 13.30
CA LYS A 31 1.75 3.37 13.71
C LYS A 31 1.86 1.91 14.15
N TYR A 32 2.47 1.06 13.34
CA TYR A 32 2.63 -0.38 13.61
C TYR A 32 3.79 -0.72 14.55
N ARG A 33 4.46 0.29 15.14
CA ARG A 33 5.52 0.12 16.15
C ARG A 33 6.59 -0.89 15.76
N LEU A 34 7.08 -0.83 14.51
CA LEU A 34 8.12 -1.74 14.05
C LEU A 34 9.39 -1.66 14.93
N PRO A 35 10.11 -2.78 15.10
CA PRO A 35 11.38 -2.78 15.81
C PRO A 35 12.31 -1.67 15.31
N TYR A 36 12.94 -0.97 16.25
CA TYR A 36 13.72 0.24 15.95
C TYR A 36 14.74 0.05 14.82
N MET A 37 15.48 -1.06 14.81
CA MET A 37 16.46 -1.37 13.76
C MET A 37 15.81 -1.49 12.37
N LEU A 38 14.69 -2.20 12.27
CA LEU A 38 13.97 -2.40 11.01
C LEU A 38 13.36 -1.08 10.51
N SER A 39 12.71 -0.33 11.42
CA SER A 39 12.18 1.01 11.12
C SER A 39 13.28 1.95 10.62
N ARG A 40 14.47 1.90 11.24
CA ARG A 40 15.63 2.71 10.82
C ARG A 40 16.14 2.34 9.44
N ILE A 41 16.27 1.04 9.14
CA ILE A 41 16.70 0.55 7.81
C ILE A 41 15.72 1.03 6.72
N LEU A 42 14.42 0.83 6.93
CA LEU A 42 13.39 1.24 5.96
C LEU A 42 13.33 2.76 5.79
N LYS A 43 13.44 3.54 6.88
CA LYS A 43 13.50 5.00 6.82
C LYS A 43 14.71 5.51 6.03
N ASN A 44 15.88 4.89 6.22
CA ASN A 44 17.09 5.21 5.48
C ASN A 44 17.00 4.79 4.01
N PHE A 45 16.39 3.63 3.72
CA PHE A 45 16.15 3.19 2.34
C PHE A 45 15.29 4.19 1.55
N LEU A 46 14.34 4.84 2.23
CA LEU A 46 13.42 5.85 1.69
C LEU A 46 13.91 7.31 1.90
N LYS A 47 15.23 7.53 2.06
CA LYS A 47 15.80 8.86 2.29
C LYS A 47 16.70 9.27 1.13
N ASP A 48 16.59 10.52 0.71
CA ASP A 48 17.47 11.20 -0.27
C ASP A 48 17.73 10.42 -1.55
N ARG A 49 16.72 9.70 -2.03
CA ARG A 49 16.80 8.87 -3.22
C ARG A 49 16.66 9.73 -4.48
N THR A 50 17.46 9.39 -5.47
CA THR A 50 17.37 9.93 -6.82
C THR A 50 17.09 8.80 -7.81
N VAL A 51 16.48 9.16 -8.94
CA VAL A 51 16.29 8.28 -10.08
C VAL A 51 17.12 8.86 -11.23
N LEU A 52 17.96 8.02 -11.84
CA LEU A 52 18.67 8.36 -13.07
C LEU A 52 17.71 8.15 -14.25
N LEU A 53 17.48 9.22 -15.01
CA LEU A 53 16.68 9.19 -16.22
C LEU A 53 17.53 8.73 -17.40
N THR A 54 16.88 8.19 -18.43
CA THR A 54 17.54 7.77 -19.67
C THR A 54 18.26 8.92 -20.38
N SER A 55 17.86 10.16 -20.12
CA SER A 55 18.55 11.36 -20.62
C SER A 55 19.87 11.68 -19.89
N GLY A 56 20.27 10.88 -18.89
CA GLY A 56 21.44 11.12 -18.04
C GLY A 56 21.20 12.08 -16.86
N ASN A 57 20.02 12.70 -16.77
CA ASN A 57 19.67 13.59 -15.66
C ASN A 57 19.22 12.79 -14.43
N THR A 58 19.50 13.30 -13.24
CA THR A 58 18.96 12.75 -11.99
C THR A 58 17.77 13.56 -11.50
N ARG A 59 16.75 12.88 -10.98
CA ARG A 59 15.60 13.50 -10.31
C ARG A 59 15.45 12.99 -8.90
N MET A 60 15.26 13.88 -7.93
CA MET A 60 14.87 13.48 -6.57
C MET A 60 13.50 12.80 -6.61
N SER A 61 13.37 11.67 -5.93
CA SER A 61 12.09 11.02 -5.71
C SER A 61 11.76 10.99 -4.23
N ASN A 62 10.48 11.18 -3.92
CA ASN A 62 9.89 11.05 -2.59
C ASN A 62 8.68 10.10 -2.59
N GLN A 63 8.42 9.46 -3.74
CA GLN A 63 7.28 8.61 -3.96
C GLN A 63 7.67 7.40 -4.80
N GLY A 64 6.79 6.40 -4.75
CA GLY A 64 6.91 5.15 -5.44
C GLY A 64 7.91 4.20 -4.80
N VAL A 65 7.72 2.92 -5.06
CA VAL A 65 8.68 1.88 -4.78
C VAL A 65 9.18 1.38 -6.11
N GLN A 66 10.51 1.34 -6.28
CA GLN A 66 11.12 0.94 -7.55
C GLN A 66 10.62 -0.45 -7.94
N GLN A 67 9.91 -0.54 -9.05
CA GLN A 67 9.47 -1.83 -9.60
C GLN A 67 10.70 -2.69 -9.90
N GLY A 68 10.65 -3.96 -9.51
CA GLY A 68 11.82 -4.85 -9.52
C GLY A 68 12.67 -4.81 -8.24
N SER A 69 12.43 -3.88 -7.31
CA SER A 69 13.00 -3.94 -5.97
C SER A 69 12.36 -5.08 -5.18
N SER A 70 13.18 -5.88 -4.49
CA SER A 70 12.71 -6.93 -3.57
C SER A 70 11.90 -6.38 -2.39
N SER A 71 12.13 -5.11 -2.01
CA SER A 71 11.36 -4.42 -0.97
C SER A 71 10.05 -3.81 -1.48
N GLY A 72 9.85 -3.76 -2.80
CA GLY A 72 8.65 -3.22 -3.47
C GLY A 72 7.34 -3.73 -2.88
N PRO A 73 7.09 -5.04 -3.00
CA PRO A 73 5.87 -5.66 -2.47
C PRO A 73 5.68 -5.47 -0.97
N ALA A 74 6.75 -5.54 -0.17
CA ALA A 74 6.67 -5.37 1.27
C ALA A 74 6.28 -3.94 1.68
N LEU A 75 6.79 -2.93 0.98
CA LEU A 75 6.44 -1.54 1.21
C LEU A 75 5.00 -1.22 0.79
N TRP A 76 4.52 -1.83 -0.30
CA TRP A 76 3.13 -1.78 -0.72
C TRP A 76 2.19 -2.47 0.28
N LEU A 77 2.61 -3.60 0.86
CA LEU A 77 1.81 -4.34 1.83
C LEU A 77 1.45 -3.52 3.07
N PHE A 78 2.30 -2.60 3.53
CA PHE A 78 1.93 -1.68 4.63
C PHE A 78 0.70 -0.83 4.30
N ILE A 79 0.61 -0.34 3.06
CA ILE A 79 -0.53 0.46 2.60
C ILE A 79 -1.80 -0.39 2.54
N ILE A 80 -1.68 -1.63 2.06
CA ILE A 80 -2.81 -2.56 2.00
C ILE A 80 -3.29 -3.00 3.39
N ILE A 81 -2.37 -3.26 4.32
CA ILE A 81 -2.72 -3.58 5.71
C ILE A 81 -3.46 -2.40 6.34
N GLU A 82 -3.00 -1.18 6.11
CA GLU A 82 -3.69 0.03 6.58
C GLU A 82 -5.10 0.15 6.01
N LEU A 83 -5.26 -0.07 4.70
CA LEU A 83 -6.56 -0.07 4.05
C LEU A 83 -7.49 -1.13 4.67
N LEU A 84 -6.99 -2.35 4.88
CA LEU A 84 -7.76 -3.43 5.49
C LEU A 84 -8.17 -3.10 6.92
N GLU A 85 -7.28 -2.52 7.74
CA GLU A 85 -7.60 -2.07 9.09
C GLU A 85 -8.70 -1.00 9.08
N GLU A 86 -8.56 0.02 8.23
CA GLU A 86 -9.56 1.08 8.06
C GLU A 86 -10.92 0.55 7.59
N THR A 87 -10.92 -0.38 6.64
CA THR A 87 -12.16 -1.00 6.16
C THR A 87 -12.80 -1.90 7.20
N SER A 88 -12.01 -2.65 7.98
CA SER A 88 -12.51 -3.46 9.08
C SER A 88 -13.14 -2.58 10.16
N ASN A 89 -12.52 -1.44 10.50
CA ASN A 89 -13.08 -0.49 11.47
C ASN A 89 -14.39 0.14 10.99
N ARG A 90 -14.57 0.34 9.68
CA ARG A 90 -15.77 0.99 9.10
C ARG A 90 -16.89 0.01 8.79
N PHE A 91 -16.56 -1.19 8.32
CA PHE A 91 -17.51 -2.15 7.77
C PHE A 91 -17.56 -3.46 8.54
N GLY A 92 -16.72 -3.68 9.55
CA GLY A 92 -16.64 -4.94 10.29
C GLY A 92 -17.88 -5.31 11.11
N ALA A 93 -18.85 -4.41 11.23
CA ALA A 93 -20.16 -4.71 11.81
C ALA A 93 -21.14 -5.36 10.83
N TYR A 94 -20.82 -5.40 9.52
CA TYR A 94 -21.67 -5.97 8.47
C TYR A 94 -21.09 -7.30 7.99
N ASP A 95 -21.62 -8.42 8.50
CA ASP A 95 -21.16 -9.77 8.14
C ASP A 95 -21.41 -10.11 6.66
N GLU A 96 -22.30 -9.38 5.98
CA GLU A 96 -22.56 -9.57 4.55
C GLU A 96 -21.49 -8.95 3.65
N ILE A 97 -20.68 -8.01 4.16
CA ILE A 97 -19.65 -7.33 3.37
C ILE A 97 -18.32 -8.08 3.50
N LYS A 98 -17.78 -8.52 2.37
CA LYS A 98 -16.47 -9.17 2.28
C LYS A 98 -15.53 -8.34 1.43
N ILE A 99 -14.35 -8.08 1.96
CA ILE A 99 -13.30 -7.34 1.26
C ILE A 99 -12.10 -8.27 1.07
N GLN A 100 -11.64 -8.37 -0.18
CA GLN A 100 -10.43 -9.10 -0.53
C GLN A 100 -9.51 -8.17 -1.31
N VAL A 101 -8.21 -8.24 -1.02
CA VAL A 101 -7.18 -7.44 -1.69
C VAL A 101 -6.08 -8.34 -2.20
N ASN A 102 -5.64 -8.13 -3.43
CA ASN A 102 -4.49 -8.79 -4.04
C ASN A 102 -3.63 -7.76 -4.74
N ALA A 103 -2.46 -7.45 -4.17
CA ALA A 103 -1.61 -6.35 -4.64
C ALA A 103 -2.43 -5.05 -4.81
N ASP A 104 -2.66 -4.60 -6.03
CA ASP A 104 -3.38 -3.39 -6.43
C ASP A 104 -4.87 -3.60 -6.77
N ASP A 105 -5.33 -4.86 -6.82
CA ASP A 105 -6.73 -5.23 -7.01
C ASP A 105 -7.47 -5.34 -5.68
N ILE A 106 -8.65 -4.71 -5.61
CA ILE A 106 -9.55 -4.77 -4.45
C ILE A 106 -10.92 -5.26 -4.93
N VAL A 107 -11.49 -6.22 -4.23
CA VAL A 107 -12.82 -6.75 -4.48
C VAL A 107 -13.65 -6.58 -3.22
N VAL A 108 -14.83 -5.98 -3.37
CA VAL A 108 -15.85 -5.86 -2.33
C VAL A 108 -17.09 -6.63 -2.78
N MET A 109 -17.56 -7.56 -1.95
CA MET A 109 -18.72 -8.42 -2.18
C MET A 109 -19.72 -8.29 -1.06
#